data_AF-A0A136PQL7-F1
#
_entry.id   AF-A0A136PQL7-F1
#
_cell.length_a   1.000
_cell.length_b   1.000
_cell.length_c   1.000
_cell.angle_alpha   90.00
_cell.angle_beta   90.00
_cell.angle_gamma   90.00
#
_symmetry.space_group_name_H-M   'P 1'
#
loop_
_entity.id
_entity.type
_entity.pdbx_description
1 polymer ?
#
loop_
_entity_poly.entity_id
_entity_poly.type
_entity_poly.pdbx_seq_one_letter_code
_entity_poly.pdbx_strand_id
1 'polypeptide(L)'
;MTVAAEQGSRSRWRTLDRSGGGLHLDLLLYTGSTAFAAVTAGTSTLPPHRAWGVVATVAYLCATLAVAGQLLARRHRPTTPLAGTAARWVVTTAAWFGAAVLPLVLQSVERAAGDTDRAQEEVLVIEDSGIRLAESGTPYLTREAIAALPADERLLGYTPYQPGMALFGLPRAAVEAWWTDARIWFALATVAALALAVRALWRPGRPTGRTGHPANLLLRAVQVATVLPICALTLATGGDDLPVLAFCLLALTLAGAGRPGAAGVAVGVAGALKLLAWPIALVLIFWGATRRAGLRVAAGALGLPALALLPVLLVDRAALVENVLRFPLGHGLVTSPAQSPFPGYLIAAALPAGRAVAAALLLAAGLAIAVHLVRHPPRTAAATALICGYGLLTAIALMPSTRFGYLLYPLALLAWAPTLTTDRPAGSFPQPAGTARRQGVDLRT
;
A
#
# COMPACT_ATOMS: atom_id res chain seq x y z
N MET A 1 -23.76 -11.11 21.14
CA MET A 1 -24.03 -11.80 19.86
C MET A 1 -23.11 -11.40 18.69
N THR A 2 -22.22 -10.42 18.84
CA THR A 2 -21.30 -9.93 17.78
C THR A 2 -20.02 -10.74 17.60
N VAL A 3 -19.55 -11.44 18.64
CA VAL A 3 -18.30 -12.26 18.59
C VAL A 3 -18.46 -13.52 17.73
N ALA A 4 -19.66 -14.12 17.70
CA ALA A 4 -19.92 -15.35 16.93
C ALA A 4 -19.98 -15.09 15.40
N ALA A 5 -20.47 -13.93 14.98
CA ALA A 5 -20.54 -13.54 13.57
C ALA A 5 -19.14 -13.27 12.97
N GLU A 6 -18.22 -12.64 13.73
CA GLU A 6 -16.83 -12.45 13.30
C GLU A 6 -16.07 -13.79 13.18
N GLN A 7 -16.30 -14.73 14.09
CA GLN A 7 -15.66 -16.05 14.05
C GLN A 7 -16.14 -16.87 12.84
N GLY A 8 -17.43 -16.80 12.49
CA GLY A 8 -18.00 -17.47 11.32
C GLY A 8 -17.48 -16.94 9.98
N SER A 9 -17.33 -15.61 9.85
CA SER A 9 -16.76 -14.97 8.65
C SER A 9 -15.26 -15.28 8.50
N ARG A 10 -14.48 -15.15 9.58
CA ARG A 10 -13.04 -15.52 9.58
C ARG A 10 -12.82 -17.00 9.25
N SER A 11 -13.74 -17.88 9.64
CA SER A 11 -13.71 -19.31 9.31
C SER A 11 -13.94 -19.56 7.81
N ARG A 12 -14.88 -18.87 7.15
CA ARG A 12 -15.17 -19.07 5.71
C ARG A 12 -14.05 -18.60 4.80
N TRP A 13 -13.43 -17.44 5.06
CA TRP A 13 -12.30 -16.94 4.26
C TRP A 13 -11.07 -17.85 4.37
N ARG A 14 -10.77 -18.32 5.59
CA ARG A 14 -9.71 -19.32 5.81
C ARG A 14 -10.02 -20.64 5.12
N THR A 15 -11.28 -21.05 5.07
CA THR A 15 -11.71 -22.28 4.38
C THR A 15 -11.65 -22.14 2.85
N LEU A 16 -11.98 -20.97 2.30
CA LEU A 16 -11.87 -20.69 0.86
C LEU A 16 -10.41 -20.65 0.38
N ASP A 17 -9.51 -20.01 1.14
CA ASP A 17 -8.06 -20.00 0.86
C ASP A 17 -7.42 -21.39 1.02
N ARG A 18 -8.02 -22.27 1.84
CA ARG A 18 -7.63 -23.69 1.95
C ARG A 18 -8.12 -24.54 0.79
N SER A 19 -9.27 -24.20 0.19
CA SER A 19 -9.79 -24.97 -0.94
C SER A 19 -8.87 -24.80 -2.15
N GLY A 20 -8.54 -25.90 -2.84
CA GLY A 20 -7.65 -25.81 -4.00
C GLY A 20 -6.17 -25.48 -3.70
N GLY A 21 -5.74 -25.40 -2.44
CA GLY A 21 -4.38 -24.96 -2.10
C GLY A 21 -4.12 -23.48 -2.40
N GLY A 22 -5.17 -22.66 -2.48
CA GLY A 22 -5.13 -21.23 -2.83
C GLY A 22 -5.27 -20.93 -4.33
N LEU A 23 -5.22 -21.95 -5.20
CA LEU A 23 -5.31 -21.78 -6.66
C LEU A 23 -6.67 -21.29 -7.15
N HIS A 24 -7.79 -21.64 -6.48
CA HIS A 24 -9.11 -21.13 -6.88
C HIS A 24 -9.21 -19.61 -6.71
N LEU A 25 -8.66 -19.09 -5.62
CA LEU A 25 -8.59 -17.65 -5.39
C LEU A 25 -7.63 -16.97 -6.37
N ASP A 26 -6.51 -17.62 -6.74
CA ASP A 26 -5.63 -17.09 -7.80
C ASP A 26 -6.34 -17.02 -9.15
N LEU A 27 -7.12 -18.05 -9.49
CA LEU A 27 -7.90 -18.07 -10.73
C LEU A 27 -8.92 -16.93 -10.74
N LEU A 28 -9.69 -16.77 -9.67
CA LEU A 28 -10.66 -15.68 -9.52
C LEU A 28 -9.96 -14.31 -9.61
N LEU A 29 -8.82 -14.14 -8.94
CA LEU A 29 -8.05 -12.91 -8.96
C LEU A 29 -7.59 -12.59 -10.39
N TYR A 30 -6.92 -13.52 -11.07
CA TYR A 30 -6.40 -13.25 -12.42
C TYR A 30 -7.50 -13.12 -13.46
N THR A 31 -8.57 -13.93 -13.39
CA THR A 31 -9.70 -13.81 -14.32
C THR A 31 -10.42 -12.47 -14.14
N GLY A 32 -10.69 -12.07 -12.89
CA GLY A 32 -11.25 -10.75 -12.59
C GLY A 32 -10.32 -9.62 -13.04
N SER A 33 -9.00 -9.81 -12.91
CA SER A 33 -7.99 -8.84 -13.37
C SER A 33 -7.93 -8.74 -14.88
N THR A 34 -8.06 -9.86 -15.61
CA THR A 34 -8.17 -9.88 -17.08
C THR A 34 -9.39 -9.09 -17.53
N ALA A 35 -10.55 -9.35 -16.93
CA ALA A 35 -11.79 -8.64 -17.25
C ALA A 35 -11.66 -7.13 -16.96
N PHE A 36 -11.11 -6.78 -15.79
CA PHE A 36 -10.87 -5.37 -15.43
C PHE A 36 -9.93 -4.68 -16.43
N ALA A 37 -8.81 -5.30 -16.78
CA ALA A 37 -7.84 -4.73 -17.71
C ALA A 37 -8.44 -4.56 -19.12
N ALA A 38 -9.23 -5.54 -19.59
CA ALA A 38 -9.90 -5.48 -20.89
C ALA A 38 -10.95 -4.36 -20.95
N VAL A 39 -11.76 -4.23 -19.89
CA VAL A 39 -12.73 -3.13 -19.77
C VAL A 39 -11.99 -1.79 -19.72
N THR A 40 -10.88 -1.70 -18.97
CA THR A 40 -10.07 -0.47 -18.89
C THR A 40 -9.49 -0.08 -20.26
N ALA A 41 -9.00 -1.05 -21.03
CA ALA A 41 -8.50 -0.84 -22.38
C ALA A 41 -9.57 -0.26 -23.32
N GLY A 42 -10.80 -0.78 -23.24
CA GLY A 42 -11.89 -0.39 -24.14
C GLY A 42 -12.70 0.84 -23.70
N THR A 43 -12.71 1.18 -22.41
CA THR A 43 -13.66 2.17 -21.85
C THR A 43 -13.02 3.36 -21.13
N SER A 44 -11.74 3.28 -20.76
CA SER A 44 -11.14 4.37 -19.99
C SER A 44 -11.00 5.64 -20.85
N THR A 45 -11.39 6.78 -20.29
CA THR A 45 -11.17 8.08 -20.92
C THR A 45 -9.73 8.57 -20.78
N LEU A 46 -8.97 8.01 -19.82
CA LEU A 46 -7.57 8.36 -19.59
C LEU A 46 -6.65 7.58 -20.55
N PRO A 47 -5.89 8.26 -21.42
CA PRO A 47 -4.97 7.59 -22.36
C PRO A 47 -3.98 6.59 -21.72
N PRO A 48 -3.28 6.91 -20.61
CA PRO A 48 -2.31 5.97 -20.04
C PRO A 48 -2.99 4.72 -19.46
N HIS A 49 -4.26 4.82 -19.04
CA HIS A 49 -5.03 3.68 -18.55
C HIS A 49 -5.43 2.75 -19.69
N ARG A 50 -5.80 3.29 -20.86
CA ARG A 50 -6.09 2.46 -22.04
C ARG A 50 -4.84 1.72 -22.51
N ALA A 51 -3.72 2.43 -22.61
CA ALA A 51 -2.42 1.87 -23.00
C ALA A 51 -2.00 0.72 -22.06
N TRP A 52 -2.10 0.95 -20.74
CA TRP A 52 -1.90 -0.09 -19.74
C TRP A 52 -2.83 -1.29 -19.94
N GLY A 53 -4.13 -1.04 -20.15
CA GLY A 53 -5.16 -2.08 -20.26
C GLY A 53 -4.88 -3.07 -21.40
N VAL A 54 -4.38 -2.60 -22.54
CA VAL A 54 -4.03 -3.46 -23.69
C VAL A 54 -2.97 -4.49 -23.30
N VAL A 55 -1.87 -4.04 -22.69
CA VAL A 55 -0.76 -4.91 -22.28
C VAL A 55 -1.17 -5.81 -21.10
N ALA A 56 -1.82 -5.22 -20.08
CA ALA A 56 -2.20 -5.92 -18.87
C ALA A 56 -3.25 -7.02 -19.12
N THR A 57 -4.16 -6.84 -20.10
CA THR A 57 -5.14 -7.87 -20.48
C THR A 57 -4.44 -9.16 -20.88
N VAL A 58 -3.42 -9.07 -21.74
CA VAL A 58 -2.63 -10.23 -22.19
C VAL A 58 -1.90 -10.86 -21.00
N ALA A 59 -1.24 -10.05 -20.18
CA ALA A 59 -0.51 -10.54 -19.01
C ALA A 59 -1.41 -11.31 -18.02
N TYR A 60 -2.57 -10.74 -17.66
CA TYR A 60 -3.52 -11.40 -16.76
C TYR A 60 -4.18 -12.61 -17.40
N LEU A 61 -4.44 -12.60 -18.71
CA LEU A 61 -4.96 -13.77 -19.42
C LEU A 61 -3.95 -14.93 -19.38
N CYS A 62 -2.67 -14.65 -19.64
CA CYS A 62 -1.61 -15.65 -19.50
C CYS A 62 -1.53 -16.20 -18.07
N ALA A 63 -1.63 -15.33 -17.04
CA ALA A 63 -1.65 -15.76 -15.64
C ALA A 63 -2.88 -16.63 -15.32
N THR A 64 -4.06 -16.26 -15.85
CA THR A 64 -5.30 -17.03 -15.74
C THR A 64 -5.15 -18.43 -16.34
N LEU A 65 -4.64 -18.53 -17.56
CA LEU A 65 -4.39 -19.80 -18.24
C LEU A 65 -3.35 -20.65 -17.50
N ALA A 66 -2.29 -20.02 -16.99
CA ALA A 66 -1.29 -20.71 -16.17
C ALA A 66 -1.91 -21.33 -14.92
N VAL A 67 -2.71 -20.57 -14.15
CA VAL A 67 -3.40 -21.10 -12.95
C VAL A 67 -4.44 -22.17 -13.30
N ALA A 68 -5.16 -22.03 -14.42
CA ALA A 68 -6.07 -23.07 -14.90
C ALA A 68 -5.29 -24.37 -15.22
N GLY A 69 -4.13 -24.26 -15.85
CA GLY A 69 -3.20 -25.37 -16.06
C GLY A 69 -2.69 -25.99 -14.76
N GLN A 70 -2.35 -25.17 -13.76
CA GLN A 70 -1.95 -25.65 -12.42
C GLN A 70 -3.08 -26.42 -11.73
N LEU A 71 -4.33 -25.95 -11.84
CA LEU A 71 -5.51 -26.64 -11.31
C LEU A 71 -5.72 -27.98 -12.02
N LEU A 72 -5.60 -28.03 -13.35
CA LEU A 72 -5.73 -29.26 -14.12
C LEU A 72 -4.62 -30.26 -13.76
N ALA A 73 -3.37 -29.81 -13.71
CA ALA A 73 -2.23 -30.63 -13.29
C ALA A 73 -2.42 -31.20 -11.89
N ARG A 74 -2.97 -30.41 -10.95
CA ARG A 74 -3.27 -30.85 -9.58
C ARG A 74 -4.41 -31.85 -9.52
N ARG A 75 -5.43 -31.72 -10.38
CA ARG A 75 -6.51 -32.71 -10.49
C ARG A 75 -5.99 -34.07 -10.95
N HIS A 76 -5.05 -34.10 -11.90
CA HIS A 76 -4.44 -35.35 -12.37
C HIS A 76 -3.39 -35.91 -11.40
N ARG A 77 -2.57 -35.04 -10.80
CA ARG A 77 -1.49 -35.42 -9.86
C ARG A 77 -1.53 -34.48 -8.65
N PRO A 78 -2.20 -34.85 -7.55
CA PRO A 78 -2.39 -33.98 -6.38
C PRO A 78 -1.10 -33.46 -5.74
N THR A 79 0.02 -34.16 -5.92
CA THR A 79 1.35 -33.85 -5.38
C THR A 79 2.28 -33.15 -6.38
N THR A 80 1.77 -32.70 -7.54
CA THR A 80 2.61 -32.06 -8.56
C THR A 80 3.28 -30.76 -8.05
N PRO A 81 4.59 -30.57 -8.28
CA PRO A 81 5.29 -29.34 -7.89
C PRO A 81 4.76 -28.12 -8.66
N LEU A 82 4.17 -28.33 -9.85
CA LEU A 82 3.59 -27.29 -10.69
C LEU A 82 2.42 -26.55 -10.03
N ALA A 83 1.76 -27.19 -9.06
CA ALA A 83 0.65 -26.61 -8.31
C ALA A 83 1.06 -26.16 -6.89
N GLY A 84 2.35 -26.28 -6.56
CA GLY A 84 2.90 -25.86 -5.28
C GLY A 84 3.05 -24.35 -5.17
N THR A 85 3.27 -23.86 -3.94
CA THR A 85 3.43 -22.43 -3.65
C THR A 85 4.55 -21.77 -4.46
N ALA A 86 5.66 -22.49 -4.71
CA ALA A 86 6.77 -21.97 -5.52
C ALA A 86 6.35 -21.65 -6.97
N ALA A 87 5.59 -22.53 -7.62
CA ALA A 87 5.07 -22.28 -8.97
C ALA A 87 4.05 -21.12 -8.97
N ARG A 88 3.25 -20.98 -7.91
CA ARG A 88 2.34 -19.83 -7.75
C ARG A 88 3.08 -18.51 -7.59
N TRP A 89 4.23 -18.50 -6.90
CA TRP A 89 5.13 -17.34 -6.85
C TRP A 89 5.65 -16.98 -8.24
N VAL A 90 6.07 -17.97 -9.06
CA VAL A 90 6.51 -17.72 -10.43
C VAL A 90 5.41 -17.05 -11.26
N VAL A 91 4.17 -17.58 -11.22
CA VAL A 91 3.03 -16.98 -11.94
C VAL A 91 2.75 -15.56 -11.43
N THR A 92 2.80 -15.33 -10.12
CA THR A 92 2.57 -14.01 -9.52
C THR A 92 3.64 -13.00 -9.94
N THR A 93 4.91 -13.41 -9.94
CA THR A 93 6.03 -12.58 -10.40
C THR A 93 5.89 -12.26 -11.88
N ALA A 94 5.59 -13.26 -12.72
CA ALA A 94 5.36 -13.06 -14.15
C ALA A 94 4.17 -12.13 -14.42
N ALA A 95 3.07 -12.28 -13.68
CA ALA A 95 1.91 -11.40 -13.76
C ALA A 95 2.24 -9.96 -13.35
N TRP A 96 3.03 -9.76 -12.28
CA TRP A 96 3.49 -8.43 -11.88
C TRP A 96 4.38 -7.79 -12.95
N PHE A 97 5.35 -8.54 -13.51
CA PHE A 97 6.18 -8.03 -14.60
C PHE A 97 5.34 -7.66 -15.82
N GLY A 98 4.42 -8.54 -16.25
CA GLY A 98 3.60 -8.29 -17.44
C GLY A 98 2.54 -7.21 -17.26
N ALA A 99 1.94 -7.07 -16.08
CA ALA A 99 0.83 -6.17 -15.83
C ALA A 99 1.23 -4.83 -15.18
N ALA A 100 2.42 -4.72 -14.59
CA ALA A 100 2.89 -3.49 -13.97
C ALA A 100 4.20 -2.98 -14.59
N VAL A 101 5.26 -3.80 -14.60
CA VAL A 101 6.60 -3.34 -15.04
C VAL A 101 6.67 -3.11 -16.54
N LEU A 102 6.19 -4.07 -17.34
CA LEU A 102 6.21 -3.99 -18.80
C LEU A 102 5.43 -2.76 -19.32
N PRO A 103 4.14 -2.54 -18.95
CA PRO A 103 3.43 -1.36 -19.41
C PRO A 103 4.01 -0.05 -18.86
N LEU A 104 4.66 -0.05 -17.69
CA LEU A 104 5.39 1.11 -17.18
C LEU A 104 6.56 1.45 -18.10
N VAL A 105 7.41 0.47 -18.41
CA VAL A 105 8.59 0.66 -19.26
C VAL A 105 8.19 1.05 -20.67
N LEU A 106 7.20 0.38 -21.28
CA LEU A 106 6.70 0.72 -22.62
C LEU A 106 6.22 2.18 -22.67
N GLN A 107 5.36 2.57 -21.73
CA GLN A 107 4.86 3.94 -21.65
C GLN A 107 5.98 4.96 -21.36
N SER A 108 7.00 4.60 -20.59
CA SER A 108 8.14 5.50 -20.33
C SER A 108 9.01 5.68 -21.57
N VAL A 109 9.19 4.63 -22.37
CA VAL A 109 9.90 4.67 -23.67
C VAL A 109 9.09 5.46 -24.69
N GLU A 110 7.79 5.20 -24.83
CA GLU A 110 6.89 5.94 -25.71
C GLU A 110 6.86 7.43 -25.34
N ARG A 111 6.82 7.76 -24.04
CA ARG A 111 6.92 9.15 -23.56
C ARG A 111 8.24 9.81 -23.93
N ALA A 112 9.35 9.10 -23.75
CA ALA A 112 10.66 9.61 -24.16
C ALA A 112 10.81 9.76 -25.68
N ALA A 113 10.01 9.02 -26.47
CA ALA A 113 9.94 9.13 -27.92
C ALA A 113 8.97 10.23 -28.41
N GLY A 114 8.31 10.96 -27.49
CA GLY A 114 7.46 12.12 -27.79
C GLY A 114 5.96 11.91 -27.56
N ASP A 115 5.52 10.72 -27.14
CA ASP A 115 4.11 10.47 -26.86
C ASP A 115 3.76 10.91 -25.43
N THR A 116 3.32 12.15 -25.28
CA THR A 116 3.13 12.79 -23.97
C THR A 116 1.92 12.24 -23.19
N ASP A 117 1.04 11.47 -23.82
CA ASP A 117 -0.18 10.90 -23.22
C ASP A 117 0.06 9.63 -22.38
N ARG A 118 1.33 9.22 -22.22
CA ARG A 118 1.75 7.95 -21.60
C ARG A 118 2.03 8.02 -20.11
N ALA A 119 1.59 9.08 -19.45
CA ALA A 119 1.72 9.24 -18.01
C ALA A 119 0.49 9.98 -17.45
N GLN A 120 0.15 9.71 -16.19
CA GLN A 120 -0.80 10.57 -15.50
C GLN A 120 -0.14 11.87 -15.04
N GLU A 121 -0.98 12.86 -14.75
CA GLU A 121 -0.59 14.20 -14.27
C GLU A 121 0.34 14.14 -13.06
N GLU A 122 0.17 13.17 -12.16
CA GLU A 122 1.01 13.01 -10.96
C GLU A 122 2.49 12.81 -11.30
N VAL A 123 2.80 12.15 -12.42
CA VAL A 123 4.19 11.94 -12.87
C VAL A 123 4.83 13.27 -13.23
N LEU A 124 4.11 14.11 -13.99
CA LEU A 124 4.58 15.43 -14.41
C LEU A 124 4.77 16.34 -13.20
N VAL A 125 3.78 16.39 -12.30
CA VAL A 125 3.86 17.17 -11.06
C VAL A 125 5.11 16.80 -10.26
N ILE A 126 5.44 15.52 -10.15
CA ILE A 126 6.58 15.06 -9.35
C ILE A 126 7.91 15.34 -10.07
N GLU A 127 7.99 15.14 -11.38
CA GLU A 127 9.17 15.51 -12.18
C GLU A 127 9.46 17.00 -12.09
N ASP A 128 8.46 17.86 -12.31
CA ASP A 128 8.60 19.30 -12.21
C ASP A 128 8.96 19.72 -10.78
N SER A 129 8.43 19.04 -9.77
CA SER A 129 8.79 19.31 -8.37
C SER A 129 10.25 18.96 -8.06
N GLY A 130 10.79 17.93 -8.70
CA GLY A 130 12.21 17.56 -8.61
C GLY A 130 13.11 18.59 -9.28
N ILE A 131 12.73 19.04 -10.47
CA ILE A 131 13.41 20.13 -11.20
C ILE A 131 13.45 21.39 -10.35
N ARG A 132 12.29 21.84 -9.84
CA ARG A 132 12.21 23.01 -8.94
C ARG A 132 13.05 22.85 -7.68
N LEU A 133 13.04 21.66 -7.06
CA LEU A 133 13.86 21.41 -5.88
C LEU A 133 15.35 21.57 -6.18
N ALA A 134 15.81 21.10 -7.35
CA ALA A 134 17.20 21.23 -7.77
C ALA A 134 17.60 22.68 -8.10
N GLU A 135 16.70 23.44 -8.72
CA GLU A 135 16.98 24.81 -9.19
C GLU A 135 16.80 25.88 -8.11
N SER A 136 15.78 25.72 -7.26
CA SER A 136 15.31 26.76 -6.33
C SER A 136 15.35 26.35 -4.85
N GLY A 137 15.70 25.10 -4.54
CA GLY A 137 15.72 24.59 -3.17
C GLY A 137 14.33 24.31 -2.58
N THR A 138 13.25 24.46 -3.36
CA THR A 138 11.87 24.12 -2.98
C THR A 138 11.16 23.39 -4.12
N PRO A 139 10.34 22.36 -3.84
CA PRO A 139 9.55 21.68 -4.86
C PRO A 139 8.26 22.43 -5.24
N TYR A 140 7.95 23.53 -4.55
CA TYR A 140 6.65 24.19 -4.59
C TYR A 140 6.69 25.54 -5.31
N LEU A 141 5.62 25.86 -6.03
CA LEU A 141 5.36 27.19 -6.57
C LEU A 141 4.53 28.03 -5.59
N THR A 142 4.75 29.34 -5.58
CA THR A 142 3.88 30.29 -4.85
C THR A 142 2.53 30.42 -5.53
N ARG A 143 1.53 30.96 -4.80
CA ARG A 143 0.21 31.22 -5.35
C ARG A 143 0.27 32.18 -6.55
N GLU A 144 1.12 33.18 -6.47
CA GLU A 144 1.34 34.16 -7.54
C GLU A 144 1.96 33.51 -8.78
N ALA A 145 2.95 32.64 -8.60
CA ALA A 145 3.56 31.89 -9.70
C ALA A 145 2.54 30.97 -10.38
N ILE A 146 1.70 30.28 -9.60
CA ILE A 146 0.63 29.44 -10.15
C ILE A 146 -0.41 30.29 -10.88
N ALA A 147 -0.77 31.46 -10.37
CA ALA A 147 -1.73 32.36 -11.02
C ALA A 147 -1.24 32.88 -12.37
N ALA A 148 0.08 33.02 -12.53
CA ALA A 148 0.71 33.47 -13.77
C ALA A 148 0.73 32.39 -14.87
N LEU A 149 0.53 31.11 -14.53
CA LEU A 149 0.45 30.03 -15.52
C LEU A 149 -0.83 30.13 -16.37
N PRO A 150 -0.79 29.63 -17.63
CA PRO A 150 -1.98 29.37 -18.43
C PRO A 150 -3.03 28.59 -17.65
N ALA A 151 -4.31 28.89 -17.87
CA ALA A 151 -5.40 28.40 -17.02
C ALA A 151 -5.49 26.86 -16.95
N ASP A 152 -5.16 26.19 -18.05
CA ASP A 152 -5.09 24.74 -18.22
C ASP A 152 -3.88 24.09 -17.53
N GLU A 153 -2.80 24.84 -17.27
CA GLU A 153 -1.59 24.35 -16.61
C GLU A 153 -1.59 24.57 -15.09
N ARG A 154 -2.46 25.45 -14.58
CA ARG A 154 -2.50 25.81 -13.15
C ARG A 154 -2.66 24.62 -12.21
N LEU A 155 -3.35 23.57 -12.66
CA LEU A 155 -3.51 22.34 -11.88
C LEU A 155 -2.17 21.62 -11.67
N LEU A 156 -1.36 21.51 -12.73
CA LEU A 156 -0.04 20.88 -12.70
C LEU A 156 0.98 21.72 -11.90
N GLY A 157 0.73 23.02 -11.75
CA GLY A 157 1.53 23.89 -10.89
C GLY A 157 1.46 23.54 -9.40
N TYR A 158 0.43 22.80 -8.96
CA TYR A 158 0.29 22.37 -7.56
C TYR A 158 1.01 21.04 -7.29
N THR A 159 1.81 21.00 -6.22
CA THR A 159 2.46 19.77 -5.71
C THR A 159 1.91 19.38 -4.34
N PRO A 160 0.79 18.63 -4.26
CA PRO A 160 0.13 18.27 -3.00
C PRO A 160 0.81 17.09 -2.27
N TYR A 161 2.14 17.06 -2.27
CA TYR A 161 2.96 16.00 -1.70
C TYR A 161 3.94 16.55 -0.68
N GLN A 162 4.45 15.67 0.18
CA GLN A 162 5.53 16.04 1.10
C GLN A 162 6.85 16.14 0.34
N PRO A 163 7.84 16.94 0.80
CA PRO A 163 9.04 17.24 0.01
C PRO A 163 9.84 16.02 -0.43
N GLY A 164 9.78 14.92 0.32
CA GLY A 164 10.46 13.68 -0.06
C GLY A 164 9.95 13.08 -1.37
N MET A 165 8.72 13.41 -1.79
CA MET A 165 8.19 12.94 -3.09
C MET A 165 8.96 13.53 -4.27
N ALA A 166 9.45 14.77 -4.16
CA ALA A 166 10.21 15.44 -5.21
C ALA A 166 11.55 14.75 -5.52
N LEU A 167 12.07 13.94 -4.60
CA LEU A 167 13.29 13.15 -4.83
C LEU A 167 13.16 12.18 -6.00
N PHE A 168 11.93 11.70 -6.28
CA PHE A 168 11.66 10.82 -7.40
C PHE A 168 11.63 11.56 -8.76
N GLY A 169 11.54 12.89 -8.75
CA GLY A 169 11.66 13.74 -9.95
C GLY A 169 13.09 14.20 -10.25
N LEU A 170 14.02 14.12 -9.28
CA LEU A 170 15.43 14.52 -9.47
C LEU A 170 16.14 13.83 -10.66
N PRO A 171 15.90 12.54 -10.96
CA PRO A 171 16.50 11.93 -12.14
C PRO A 171 16.16 12.67 -13.44
N ARG A 172 14.93 13.18 -13.55
CA ARG A 172 14.46 13.97 -14.70
C ARG A 172 15.14 15.35 -14.79
N ALA A 173 15.45 15.94 -13.63
CA ALA A 173 16.20 17.19 -13.57
C ALA A 173 17.65 17.07 -14.06
N ALA A 174 18.22 15.86 -14.05
CA ALA A 174 19.59 15.63 -14.49
C ALA A 174 19.70 15.33 -15.99
N VAL A 175 18.80 14.50 -16.52
CA VAL A 175 18.77 14.14 -17.95
C VAL A 175 17.37 13.70 -18.35
N GLU A 176 17.01 13.93 -19.61
CA GLU A 176 15.76 13.41 -20.17
C GLU A 176 15.99 12.05 -20.83
N ALA A 177 15.55 10.98 -20.17
CA ALA A 177 15.55 9.64 -20.73
C ALA A 177 14.33 8.84 -20.25
N TRP A 178 14.06 7.69 -20.87
CA TRP A 178 12.96 6.81 -20.44
C TRP A 178 13.15 6.29 -19.01
N TRP A 179 14.39 6.12 -18.55
CA TRP A 179 14.72 5.61 -17.21
C TRP A 179 14.71 6.70 -16.12
N THR A 180 14.64 7.97 -16.51
CA THR A 180 14.50 9.10 -15.58
C THR A 180 13.05 9.43 -15.29
N ASP A 181 12.11 8.67 -15.87
CA ASP A 181 10.69 8.74 -15.54
C ASP A 181 10.48 8.43 -14.06
N ALA A 182 9.73 9.27 -13.34
CA ALA A 182 9.54 9.13 -11.89
C ALA A 182 8.98 7.74 -11.51
N ARG A 183 8.16 7.12 -12.39
CA ARG A 183 7.57 5.80 -12.16
C ARG A 183 8.61 4.69 -12.04
N ILE A 184 9.72 4.79 -12.76
CA ILE A 184 10.82 3.81 -12.66
C ILE A 184 11.37 3.81 -11.24
N TRP A 185 11.58 5.00 -10.67
CA TRP A 185 12.11 5.16 -9.32
C TRP A 185 11.08 4.81 -8.24
N PHE A 186 9.79 5.10 -8.46
CA PHE A 186 8.72 4.59 -7.60
C PHE A 186 8.69 3.06 -7.58
N ALA A 187 8.81 2.41 -8.74
CA ALA A 187 8.85 0.95 -8.84
C ALA A 187 10.06 0.37 -8.10
N LEU A 188 11.25 0.96 -8.25
CA LEU A 188 12.46 0.53 -7.53
C LEU A 188 12.29 0.65 -6.01
N ALA A 189 11.80 1.78 -5.51
CA ALA A 189 11.55 1.97 -4.08
C ALA A 189 10.49 1.00 -3.54
N THR A 190 9.42 0.77 -4.31
CA THR A 190 8.37 -0.19 -3.99
C THR A 190 8.92 -1.61 -3.86
N VAL A 191 9.70 -2.07 -4.86
CA VAL A 191 10.35 -3.38 -4.85
C VAL A 191 11.29 -3.52 -3.66
N ALA A 192 12.13 -2.52 -3.40
CA ALA A 192 13.06 -2.53 -2.29
C ALA A 192 12.33 -2.67 -0.94
N ALA A 193 11.32 -1.85 -0.69
CA ALA A 193 10.55 -1.87 0.55
C ALA A 193 9.78 -3.18 0.74
N LEU A 194 9.11 -3.69 -0.31
CA LEU A 194 8.39 -4.97 -0.26
C LEU A 194 9.35 -6.16 -0.10
N ALA A 195 10.49 -6.18 -0.79
CA ALA A 195 11.49 -7.23 -0.64
C ALA A 195 12.03 -7.27 0.79
N LEU A 196 12.27 -6.10 1.41
CA LEU A 196 12.65 -6.00 2.82
C LEU A 196 11.54 -6.51 3.76
N ALA A 197 10.27 -6.22 3.45
CA ALA A 197 9.13 -6.69 4.23
C ALA A 197 9.00 -8.21 4.14
N VAL A 198 9.00 -8.77 2.93
CA VAL A 198 8.96 -10.21 2.68
C VAL A 198 10.13 -10.90 3.39
N ARG A 199 11.36 -10.40 3.24
CA ARG A 199 12.54 -10.96 3.93
C ARG A 199 12.42 -10.92 5.45
N ALA A 200 11.81 -9.89 6.02
CA ALA A 200 11.55 -9.79 7.46
C ALA A 200 10.51 -10.82 7.93
N LEU A 201 9.59 -11.25 7.08
CA LEU A 201 8.59 -12.30 7.36
C LEU A 201 9.14 -13.72 7.19
N TRP A 202 10.06 -13.94 6.23
CA TRP A 202 10.58 -15.26 5.83
C TRP A 202 11.65 -15.88 6.76
N ARG A 203 11.97 -15.27 7.92
CA ARG A 203 13.08 -15.75 8.77
C ARG A 203 12.90 -17.21 9.25
N PRO A 204 13.89 -18.11 9.02
CA PRO A 204 13.87 -19.49 9.51
C PRO A 204 13.85 -19.53 11.03
N GLY A 205 13.00 -20.39 11.63
CA GLY A 205 12.95 -20.59 13.08
C GLY A 205 11.65 -20.14 13.78
N ARG A 206 10.67 -19.59 13.04
CA ARG A 206 9.28 -19.62 13.53
C ARG A 206 8.84 -21.08 13.55
N PRO A 207 8.29 -21.64 14.65
CA PRO A 207 7.72 -22.97 14.64
C PRO A 207 6.53 -22.96 13.69
N THR A 208 6.80 -23.28 12.43
CA THR A 208 5.78 -23.52 11.43
C THR A 208 5.16 -24.86 11.81
N GLY A 209 3.95 -24.84 12.37
CA GLY A 209 3.09 -26.02 12.29
C GLY A 209 3.12 -26.53 10.85
N ARG A 210 3.14 -27.87 10.69
CA ARG A 210 3.40 -28.69 9.48
C ARG A 210 2.54 -28.38 8.21
N THR A 211 2.19 -27.15 7.92
CA THR A 211 1.30 -26.75 6.83
C THR A 211 1.84 -25.50 6.13
N GLY A 212 1.87 -25.49 4.78
CA GLY A 212 2.30 -24.35 3.95
C GLY A 212 1.43 -23.08 4.04
N HIS A 213 0.69 -22.92 5.14
CA HIS A 213 -0.26 -21.86 5.41
C HIS A 213 0.38 -20.45 5.48
N PRO A 214 1.55 -20.25 6.12
CA PRO A 214 2.16 -18.91 6.21
C PRO A 214 2.64 -18.37 4.85
N ALA A 215 3.16 -19.26 4.00
CA ALA A 215 3.66 -18.89 2.68
C ALA A 215 2.52 -18.50 1.71
N ASN A 216 1.38 -19.17 1.80
CA ASN A 216 0.20 -18.86 0.99
C ASN A 216 -0.45 -17.52 1.38
N LEU A 217 -0.55 -17.22 2.68
CA LEU A 217 -1.06 -15.94 3.16
C LEU A 217 -0.16 -14.78 2.72
N LEU A 218 1.16 -14.96 2.80
CA LEU A 218 2.11 -13.97 2.34
C LEU A 218 2.05 -13.78 0.82
N LEU A 219 1.96 -14.87 0.06
CA LEU A 219 1.76 -14.78 -1.39
C LEU A 219 0.49 -13.98 -1.72
N ARG A 220 -0.63 -14.25 -1.04
CA ARG A 220 -1.87 -13.50 -1.23
C ARG A 220 -1.71 -12.03 -0.90
N ALA A 221 -1.06 -11.71 0.22
CA ALA A 221 -0.81 -10.33 0.62
C ALA A 221 0.04 -9.59 -0.42
N VAL A 222 1.06 -10.25 -0.98
CA VAL A 222 1.87 -9.70 -2.08
C VAL A 222 1.03 -9.53 -3.35
N GLN A 223 0.24 -10.53 -3.76
CA GLN A 223 -0.65 -10.42 -4.92
C GLN A 223 -1.59 -9.22 -4.79
N VAL A 224 -2.18 -8.98 -3.61
CA VAL A 224 -3.04 -7.82 -3.38
C VAL A 224 -2.26 -6.51 -3.44
N ALA A 225 -1.05 -6.47 -2.89
CA ALA A 225 -0.22 -5.27 -2.85
C ALA A 225 0.48 -4.94 -4.18
N THR A 226 0.59 -5.89 -5.13
CA THR A 226 1.35 -5.69 -6.37
C THR A 226 0.61 -6.04 -7.65
N VAL A 227 -0.13 -7.16 -7.68
CA VAL A 227 -0.72 -7.72 -8.90
C VAL A 227 -2.20 -7.36 -9.06
N LEU A 228 -2.89 -7.00 -7.99
CA LEU A 228 -4.27 -6.52 -8.09
C LEU A 228 -4.32 -5.30 -9.04
N PRO A 229 -5.29 -5.21 -9.97
CA PRO A 229 -5.28 -4.18 -11.00
C PRO A 229 -5.15 -2.77 -10.47
N ILE A 230 -5.79 -2.46 -9.34
CA ILE A 230 -5.67 -1.15 -8.71
C ILE A 230 -4.22 -0.79 -8.35
N CYS A 231 -3.38 -1.75 -7.97
CA CYS A 231 -1.96 -1.53 -7.65
C CYS A 231 -1.08 -1.54 -8.91
N ALA A 232 -1.35 -2.47 -9.85
CA ALA A 232 -0.57 -2.61 -11.07
C ALA A 232 -0.78 -1.43 -12.03
N LEU A 233 -2.03 -1.01 -12.21
CA LEU A 233 -2.41 0.17 -12.99
C LEU A 233 -1.80 1.44 -12.40
N THR A 234 -1.98 1.67 -11.08
CA THR A 234 -1.45 2.88 -10.46
C THR A 234 0.07 2.90 -10.55
N LEU A 235 0.77 1.77 -10.37
CA LEU A 235 2.21 1.72 -10.55
C LEU A 235 2.65 2.09 -11.97
N ALA A 236 1.96 1.56 -12.97
CA ALA A 236 2.34 1.75 -14.38
C ALA A 236 2.02 3.15 -14.91
N THR A 237 1.02 3.83 -14.35
CA THR A 237 0.48 5.08 -14.92
C THR A 237 0.80 6.33 -14.10
N GLY A 238 0.89 6.25 -12.77
CA GLY A 238 1.22 7.38 -11.87
C GLY A 238 2.35 7.06 -10.88
N GLY A 239 2.18 5.99 -10.10
CA GLY A 239 3.22 5.32 -9.31
C GLY A 239 3.48 5.89 -7.91
N ASP A 240 3.09 7.12 -7.63
CA ASP A 240 3.38 7.87 -6.39
C ASP A 240 2.91 7.15 -5.11
N ASP A 241 1.77 6.46 -5.15
CA ASP A 241 1.19 5.78 -3.97
C ASP A 241 1.89 4.46 -3.57
N LEU A 242 2.48 3.74 -4.51
CA LEU A 242 3.06 2.42 -4.25
C LEU A 242 4.26 2.43 -3.30
N PRO A 243 5.26 3.34 -3.41
CA PRO A 243 6.36 3.38 -2.46
C PRO A 243 5.84 3.73 -1.05
N VAL A 244 4.87 4.63 -0.93
CA VAL A 244 4.24 5.01 0.35
C VAL A 244 3.59 3.78 1.00
N LEU A 245 2.76 3.05 0.25
CA LEU A 245 2.15 1.82 0.72
C LEU A 245 3.22 0.79 1.12
N ALA A 246 4.22 0.56 0.28
CA ALA A 246 5.26 -0.43 0.53
C ALA A 246 6.06 -0.14 1.81
N PHE A 247 6.40 1.13 2.06
CA PHE A 247 7.04 1.56 3.31
C PHE A 247 6.11 1.39 4.53
N CYS A 248 4.80 1.62 4.37
CA CYS A 248 3.82 1.35 5.44
C CYS A 248 3.72 -0.14 5.76
N LEU A 249 3.70 -1.02 4.75
CA LEU A 249 3.71 -2.47 4.93
C LEU A 249 5.02 -2.96 5.56
N LEU A 250 6.15 -2.39 5.15
CA LEU A 250 7.45 -2.63 5.79
C LEU A 250 7.45 -2.20 7.25
N ALA A 251 6.89 -1.03 7.58
CA ALA A 251 6.80 -0.53 8.95
C ALA A 251 5.99 -1.48 9.85
N LEU A 252 4.81 -1.92 9.39
CA LEU A 252 3.97 -2.88 10.09
C LEU A 252 4.66 -4.23 10.27
N THR A 253 5.41 -4.67 9.25
CA THR A 253 6.20 -5.90 9.31
C THR A 253 7.33 -5.81 10.32
N LEU A 254 8.07 -4.70 10.34
CA LEU A 254 9.14 -4.44 11.31
C LEU A 254 8.59 -4.31 12.73
N ALA A 255 7.40 -3.72 12.89
CA ALA A 255 6.66 -3.70 14.15
C ALA A 255 6.34 -5.14 14.61
N GLY A 256 5.81 -5.97 13.71
CA GLY A 256 5.54 -7.40 13.99
C GLY A 256 6.81 -8.20 14.31
N ALA A 257 7.95 -7.80 13.76
CA ALA A 257 9.28 -8.35 14.06
C ALA A 257 9.92 -7.79 15.34
N GLY A 258 9.24 -6.92 16.09
CA GLY A 258 9.74 -6.36 17.34
C GLY A 258 10.85 -5.31 17.17
N ARG A 259 10.90 -4.63 16.01
CA ARG A 259 11.90 -3.60 15.67
C ARG A 259 11.27 -2.20 15.63
N PRO A 260 10.90 -1.61 16.79
CA PRO A 260 10.12 -0.37 16.84
C PRO A 260 10.81 0.84 16.19
N GLY A 261 12.11 1.03 16.39
CA GLY A 261 12.84 2.13 15.75
C GLY A 261 12.85 2.02 14.23
N ALA A 262 13.09 0.82 13.69
CA ALA A 262 13.06 0.58 12.25
C ALA A 262 11.64 0.72 11.66
N ALA A 263 10.60 0.34 12.42
CA ALA A 263 9.22 0.59 12.04
C ALA A 263 8.91 2.10 11.96
N GLY A 264 9.38 2.87 12.95
CA GLY A 264 9.30 4.33 12.97
C GLY A 264 10.00 4.96 11.77
N VAL A 265 11.22 4.53 11.44
CA VAL A 265 11.95 5.00 10.25
C VAL A 265 11.18 4.68 8.97
N ALA A 266 10.69 3.45 8.79
CA ALA A 266 9.97 3.07 7.58
C ALA A 266 8.68 3.89 7.38
N VAL A 267 7.86 4.07 8.42
CA VAL A 267 6.64 4.91 8.30
C VAL A 267 6.97 6.40 8.22
N GLY A 268 8.10 6.84 8.78
CA GLY A 268 8.60 8.19 8.65
C GLY A 268 9.02 8.52 7.21
N VAL A 269 9.68 7.59 6.51
CA VAL A 269 9.92 7.72 5.07
C VAL A 269 8.59 7.86 4.33
N ALA A 270 7.61 6.99 4.58
CA ALA A 270 6.29 7.10 3.94
C ALA A 270 5.61 8.46 4.23
N GLY A 271 5.70 8.94 5.47
CA GLY A 271 5.15 10.24 5.89
C GLY A 271 5.88 11.46 5.32
N ALA A 272 7.14 11.29 4.89
CA ALA A 272 7.91 12.30 4.16
C ALA A 272 7.61 12.31 2.66
N LEU A 273 6.92 11.30 2.15
CA LEU A 273 6.44 11.24 0.76
C LEU A 273 4.99 11.75 0.64
N LYS A 274 4.07 11.24 1.48
CA LYS A 274 2.65 11.54 1.36
C LYS A 274 1.96 11.60 2.72
N LEU A 275 1.11 12.61 2.90
CA LEU A 275 0.32 12.82 4.13
C LEU A 275 -0.56 11.60 4.49
N LEU A 276 -0.97 10.80 3.50
CA LEU A 276 -1.81 9.63 3.70
C LEU A 276 -1.16 8.56 4.59
N ALA A 277 0.17 8.58 4.78
CA ALA A 277 0.87 7.69 5.71
C ALA A 277 0.77 8.12 7.19
N TRP A 278 0.38 9.37 7.49
CA TRP A 278 0.36 9.90 8.86
C TRP A 278 -0.62 9.20 9.80
N PRO A 279 -1.85 8.82 9.38
CA PRO A 279 -2.72 7.98 10.20
C PRO A 279 -2.05 6.66 10.60
N ILE A 280 -1.27 6.05 9.70
CA ILE A 280 -0.55 4.80 9.98
C ILE A 280 0.58 5.04 10.98
N ALA A 281 1.32 6.14 10.81
CA ALA A 281 2.35 6.58 11.75
C ALA A 281 1.79 6.77 13.17
N LEU A 282 0.64 7.44 13.29
CA LEU A 282 -0.03 7.67 14.57
C LEU A 282 -0.40 6.36 15.27
N VAL A 283 -1.05 5.43 14.55
CA VAL A 283 -1.43 4.12 15.10
C VAL A 283 -0.18 3.31 15.51
N LEU A 284 0.92 3.41 14.75
CA LEU A 284 2.20 2.80 15.10
C LEU A 284 2.85 3.43 16.34
N ILE A 285 2.71 4.74 16.57
CA ILE A 285 3.20 5.40 17.80
C ILE A 285 2.42 4.88 19.02
N PHE A 286 1.08 4.77 18.93
CA PHE A 286 0.27 4.15 19.98
C PHE A 286 0.68 2.69 20.24
N TRP A 287 0.89 1.91 19.17
CA TRP A 287 1.43 0.56 19.28
C TRP A 287 2.80 0.53 19.99
N GLY A 288 3.69 1.46 19.66
CA GLY A 288 5.00 1.61 20.30
C GLY A 288 4.89 1.97 21.78
N ALA A 289 3.95 2.85 22.14
CA ALA A 289 3.68 3.23 23.52
C ALA A 289 3.27 2.02 24.37
N THR A 290 2.46 1.10 23.85
CA THR A 290 2.10 -0.15 24.55
C THR A 290 3.29 -1.06 24.85
N ARG A 291 4.44 -0.84 24.21
CA ARG A 291 5.69 -1.60 24.39
C ARG A 291 6.82 -0.78 25.04
N ARG A 292 6.52 0.37 25.64
CA ARG A 292 7.54 1.31 26.16
C ARG A 292 8.58 1.71 25.11
N ALA A 293 8.20 1.70 23.84
CA ALA A 293 9.03 2.04 22.70
C ALA A 293 8.44 3.18 21.85
N GLY A 294 7.43 3.89 22.37
CA GLY A 294 6.72 4.96 21.67
C GLY A 294 7.66 6.05 21.14
N LEU A 295 8.61 6.51 21.97
CA LEU A 295 9.60 7.50 21.55
C LEU A 295 10.49 7.01 20.40
N ARG A 296 10.88 5.73 20.39
CA ARG A 296 11.71 5.17 19.31
C ARG A 296 10.94 5.11 17.98
N VAL A 297 9.64 4.82 18.03
CA VAL A 297 8.77 4.86 16.85
C VAL A 297 8.58 6.30 16.40
N ALA A 298 8.20 7.19 17.33
CA ALA A 298 7.92 8.60 17.07
C ALA A 298 9.12 9.35 16.49
N ALA A 299 10.35 9.06 16.96
CA ALA A 299 11.56 9.68 16.46
C ALA A 299 11.74 9.50 14.95
N GLY A 300 11.52 8.28 14.43
CA GLY A 300 11.54 8.06 12.98
C GLY A 300 10.29 8.58 12.28
N ALA A 301 9.12 8.30 12.87
CA ALA A 301 7.81 8.58 12.26
C ALA A 301 7.53 10.08 12.09
N LEU A 302 8.03 10.92 12.99
CA LEU A 302 7.88 12.37 12.98
C LEU A 302 9.17 13.08 12.57
N GLY A 303 10.33 12.55 12.94
CA GLY A 303 11.61 13.17 12.66
C GLY A 303 11.94 13.21 11.17
N LEU A 304 11.69 12.12 10.42
CA LEU A 304 11.98 12.11 8.98
C LEU A 304 11.09 13.08 8.17
N PRO A 305 9.75 13.11 8.37
CA PRO A 305 8.92 14.14 7.75
C PRO A 305 9.35 15.56 8.14
N ALA A 306 9.68 15.79 9.42
CA ALA A 306 10.14 17.10 9.88
C ALA A 306 11.48 17.51 9.22
N LEU A 307 12.43 16.58 9.09
CA LEU A 307 13.70 16.81 8.41
C LEU A 307 13.52 17.10 6.92
N ALA A 308 12.54 16.47 6.26
CA ALA A 308 12.20 16.78 4.87
C ALA A 308 11.52 18.16 4.72
N LEU A 309 10.66 18.52 5.68
CA LEU A 309 9.91 19.78 5.68
C LEU A 309 10.77 20.99 6.04
N LEU A 310 11.73 20.85 6.97
CA LEU A 310 12.45 21.98 7.54
C LEU A 310 13.22 22.81 6.49
N PRO A 311 14.02 22.23 5.57
CA PRO A 311 14.72 23.02 4.55
C PRO A 311 13.74 23.80 3.67
N VAL A 312 12.66 23.16 3.23
CA VAL A 312 11.68 23.79 2.34
C VAL A 312 10.89 24.89 3.05
N LEU A 313 10.57 24.70 4.34
CA LEU A 313 9.94 25.72 5.17
C LEU A 313 10.83 26.97 5.32
N LEU A 314 12.15 26.78 5.40
CA LEU A 314 13.13 27.86 5.50
C LEU A 314 13.32 28.59 4.16
N VAL A 315 13.21 27.89 3.03
CA VAL A 315 13.30 28.48 1.68
C VAL A 315 12.03 29.26 1.33
N ASP A 316 10.86 28.61 1.39
CA ASP A 316 9.58 29.26 1.07
C ASP A 316 8.39 28.64 1.83
N ARG A 317 8.10 29.22 2.99
CA ARG A 317 6.94 28.85 3.81
C ARG A 317 5.60 29.06 3.11
N ALA A 318 5.49 30.08 2.25
CA ALA A 318 4.21 30.47 1.67
C ALA A 318 3.82 29.47 0.57
N ALA A 319 4.78 29.09 -0.28
CA ALA A 319 4.62 28.05 -1.27
C ALA A 319 4.29 26.69 -0.62
N LEU A 320 4.99 26.31 0.45
CA LEU A 320 4.70 25.09 1.20
C LEU A 320 3.25 25.05 1.70
N VAL A 321 2.78 26.12 2.36
CA VAL A 321 1.42 26.20 2.91
C VAL A 321 0.38 26.18 1.79
N GLU A 322 0.65 26.88 0.68
CA GLU A 322 -0.24 26.90 -0.48
C GLU A 322 -0.45 25.51 -1.07
N ASN A 323 0.63 24.75 -1.25
CA ASN A 323 0.61 23.46 -1.92
C ASN A 323 0.17 22.30 -1.02
N VAL A 324 0.68 22.23 0.21
CA VAL A 324 0.51 21.07 1.09
C VAL A 324 -0.73 21.21 1.99
N LEU A 325 -1.15 22.43 2.30
CA LEU A 325 -2.29 22.68 3.20
C LEU A 325 -3.49 23.27 2.45
N ARG A 326 -3.34 24.42 1.79
CA ARG A 326 -4.48 25.12 1.18
C ARG A 326 -5.10 24.36 0.03
N PHE A 327 -4.29 23.87 -0.91
CA PHE A 327 -4.81 23.17 -2.08
C PHE A 327 -5.61 21.90 -1.71
N PRO A 328 -5.10 20.96 -0.87
CA PRO A 328 -5.88 19.79 -0.45
C PRO A 328 -7.14 20.12 0.35
N LEU A 329 -7.16 21.25 1.07
CA LEU A 329 -8.35 21.74 1.80
C LEU A 329 -9.36 22.44 0.88
N GLY A 330 -9.10 22.54 -0.42
CA GLY A 330 -9.97 23.20 -1.40
C GLY A 330 -9.85 24.72 -1.44
N HIS A 331 -8.77 25.27 -0.88
CA HIS A 331 -8.47 26.71 -0.88
C HIS A 331 -7.44 27.12 -1.94
N GLY A 332 -7.09 26.22 -2.87
CA GLY A 332 -6.24 26.54 -4.02
C GLY A 332 -6.96 27.34 -5.10
N LEU A 333 -6.21 27.81 -6.10
CA LEU A 333 -6.70 28.55 -7.26
C LEU A 333 -7.53 27.69 -8.22
N VAL A 334 -7.31 26.37 -8.21
CA VAL A 334 -8.07 25.39 -8.98
C VAL A 334 -8.49 24.24 -8.08
N THR A 335 -9.56 23.55 -8.46
CA THR A 335 -10.11 22.42 -7.71
C THR A 335 -9.57 21.10 -8.22
N SER A 336 -9.27 20.18 -7.31
CA SER A 336 -8.89 18.81 -7.67
C SER A 336 -10.00 18.11 -8.46
N PRO A 337 -9.66 17.37 -9.54
CA PRO A 337 -10.62 16.59 -10.32
C PRO A 337 -11.08 15.30 -9.61
N ALA A 338 -10.61 15.02 -8.38
CA ALA A 338 -10.90 13.79 -7.66
C ALA A 338 -12.37 13.68 -7.24
N GLN A 339 -13.17 12.95 -8.02
CA GLN A 339 -14.62 12.79 -7.83
C GLN A 339 -15.05 11.32 -7.96
N SER A 340 -14.46 10.43 -7.16
CA SER A 340 -14.91 9.03 -7.17
C SER A 340 -16.26 8.89 -6.45
N PRO A 341 -17.19 8.03 -6.93
CA PRO A 341 -18.56 7.93 -6.44
C PRO A 341 -18.68 7.17 -5.10
N PHE A 342 -17.88 7.57 -4.12
CA PHE A 342 -17.93 7.04 -2.75
C PHE A 342 -19.06 7.71 -1.95
N PRO A 343 -19.50 7.11 -0.84
CA PRO A 343 -20.57 7.65 -0.01
C PRO A 343 -20.39 9.13 0.35
N GLY A 344 -19.18 9.56 0.71
CA GLY A 344 -18.87 10.96 1.03
C GLY A 344 -19.12 11.91 -0.13
N TYR A 345 -18.71 11.53 -1.35
CA TYR A 345 -19.01 12.29 -2.57
C TYR A 345 -20.50 12.34 -2.87
N LEU A 346 -21.19 11.20 -2.77
CA LEU A 346 -22.63 11.11 -3.03
C LEU A 346 -23.43 11.95 -2.02
N ILE A 347 -23.07 11.94 -0.74
CA ILE A 347 -23.62 12.81 0.30
C ILE A 347 -23.34 14.27 -0.05
N ALA A 348 -22.11 14.60 -0.43
CA ALA A 348 -21.70 15.95 -0.77
C ALA A 348 -22.43 16.53 -1.98
N ALA A 349 -22.78 15.68 -2.95
CA ALA A 349 -23.47 16.07 -4.17
C ALA A 349 -25.00 16.09 -4.03
N ALA A 350 -25.59 15.17 -3.24
CA ALA A 350 -27.03 14.96 -3.22
C ALA A 350 -27.79 15.73 -2.11
N LEU A 351 -27.13 16.11 -1.00
CA LEU A 351 -27.80 16.75 0.13
C LEU A 351 -27.57 18.28 0.18
N PRO A 352 -28.55 19.06 0.68
CA PRO A 352 -28.32 20.44 1.10
C PRO A 352 -27.20 20.48 2.15
N ALA A 353 -26.21 21.36 1.96
CA ALA A 353 -24.99 21.41 2.77
C ALA A 353 -24.22 20.07 2.86
N GLY A 354 -24.36 19.19 1.85
CA GLY A 354 -23.79 17.85 1.86
C GLY A 354 -22.29 17.78 2.13
N ARG A 355 -21.50 18.77 1.64
CA ARG A 355 -20.06 18.85 1.95
C ARG A 355 -19.78 18.98 3.45
N ALA A 356 -20.57 19.80 4.16
CA ALA A 356 -20.45 19.95 5.60
C ALA A 356 -20.88 18.68 6.34
N VAL A 357 -21.94 18.01 5.87
CA VAL A 357 -22.39 16.72 6.41
C VAL A 357 -21.32 15.64 6.25
N ALA A 358 -20.77 15.48 5.05
CA ALA A 358 -19.70 14.52 4.77
C ALA A 358 -18.44 14.82 5.61
N ALA A 359 -18.06 16.09 5.74
CA ALA A 359 -16.96 16.50 6.61
C ALA A 359 -17.25 16.17 8.09
N ALA A 360 -18.45 16.43 8.59
CA ALA A 360 -18.84 16.11 9.96
C ALA A 360 -18.81 14.60 10.23
N LEU A 361 -19.26 13.76 9.28
CA LEU A 361 -19.19 12.31 9.38
C LEU A 361 -17.73 11.82 9.39
N LEU A 362 -16.88 12.38 8.52
CA LEU A 362 -15.45 12.06 8.50
C LEU A 362 -14.77 12.44 9.82
N LEU A 363 -15.08 13.62 10.38
CA LEU A 363 -14.59 14.06 11.68
C LEU A 363 -15.07 13.15 12.81
N ALA A 364 -16.36 12.77 12.81
CA ALA A 364 -16.92 11.85 13.80
C ALA A 364 -16.25 10.46 13.74
N ALA A 365 -16.01 9.94 12.53
CA ALA A 365 -15.27 8.70 12.35
C ALA A 365 -13.82 8.81 12.86
N GLY A 366 -13.12 9.90 12.54
CA GLY A 366 -11.79 10.18 13.04
C GLY A 366 -11.73 10.26 14.57
N LEU A 367 -12.69 10.94 15.19
CA LEU A 367 -12.80 11.03 16.65
C LEU A 367 -13.10 9.68 17.29
N ALA A 368 -13.99 8.88 16.70
CA ALA A 368 -14.29 7.53 17.18
C ALA A 368 -13.04 6.64 17.15
N ILE A 369 -12.25 6.70 16.08
CA ILE A 369 -10.97 5.98 15.97
C ILE A 369 -9.98 6.51 17.03
N ALA A 370 -9.87 7.82 17.23
CA ALA A 370 -8.99 8.41 18.23
C ALA A 370 -9.36 7.96 19.66
N VAL A 371 -10.64 8.02 20.02
CA VAL A 371 -11.15 7.52 21.31
C VAL A 371 -10.88 6.02 21.45
N HIS A 372 -11.06 5.25 20.38
CA HIS A 372 -10.75 3.82 20.37
C HIS A 372 -9.25 3.57 20.61
N LEU A 373 -8.35 4.31 19.97
CA LEU A 373 -6.90 4.19 20.16
C LEU A 373 -6.46 4.52 21.58
N VAL A 374 -7.07 5.54 22.21
CA VAL A 374 -6.74 5.92 23.59
C VAL A 374 -7.26 4.87 24.58
N ARG A 375 -8.48 4.37 24.40
CA ARG A 375 -9.08 3.37 25.31
C ARG A 375 -8.53 1.96 25.11
N HIS A 376 -8.22 1.61 23.87
CA HIS A 376 -7.83 0.26 23.45
C HIS A 376 -6.65 0.31 22.46
N PRO A 377 -5.46 0.77 22.90
CA PRO A 377 -4.32 0.92 22.01
C PRO A 377 -3.88 -0.44 21.44
N PRO A 378 -3.49 -0.50 20.14
CA PRO A 378 -3.20 -1.76 19.47
C PRO A 378 -1.95 -2.43 20.03
N ARG A 379 -2.12 -3.62 20.60
CA ARG A 379 -1.02 -4.39 21.20
C ARG A 379 -0.28 -5.29 20.21
N THR A 380 -0.80 -5.50 19.00
CA THR A 380 -0.16 -6.37 17.99
C THR A 380 -0.05 -5.63 16.67
N ALA A 381 0.94 -5.99 15.84
CA ALA A 381 1.10 -5.40 14.51
C ALA A 381 -0.08 -5.73 13.58
N ALA A 382 -0.68 -6.92 13.74
CA ALA A 382 -1.92 -7.26 13.05
C ALA A 382 -3.09 -6.34 13.45
N ALA A 383 -3.26 -6.05 14.75
CA ALA A 383 -4.28 -5.10 15.20
C ALA A 383 -4.01 -3.69 14.67
N THR A 384 -2.75 -3.23 14.68
CA THR A 384 -2.34 -1.98 14.04
C THR A 384 -2.73 -1.95 12.56
N ALA A 385 -2.42 -3.01 11.80
CA ALA A 385 -2.76 -3.10 10.38
C ALA A 385 -4.28 -3.08 10.13
N LEU A 386 -5.08 -3.76 10.97
CA LEU A 386 -6.54 -3.75 10.87
C LEU A 386 -7.12 -2.37 11.16
N ILE A 387 -6.66 -1.69 12.22
CA ILE A 387 -7.11 -0.33 12.55
C ILE A 387 -6.77 0.62 11.41
N CYS A 388 -5.54 0.55 10.87
CA CYS A 388 -5.13 1.36 9.72
C CYS A 388 -5.97 1.05 8.48
N GLY A 389 -6.18 -0.23 8.16
CA GLY A 389 -6.92 -0.67 6.99
C GLY A 389 -8.39 -0.22 7.03
N TYR A 390 -9.10 -0.50 8.13
CA TYR A 390 -10.49 -0.07 8.28
C TYR A 390 -10.61 1.45 8.45
N GLY A 391 -9.70 2.08 9.19
CA GLY A 391 -9.71 3.52 9.38
C GLY A 391 -9.52 4.28 8.06
N LEU A 392 -8.56 3.86 7.23
CA LEU A 392 -8.37 4.46 5.90
C LEU A 392 -9.53 4.13 4.96
N LEU A 393 -10.10 2.92 5.02
CA LEU A 393 -11.29 2.58 4.24
C LEU A 393 -12.46 3.52 4.58
N THR A 394 -12.72 3.73 5.87
CA THR A 394 -13.76 4.66 6.35
C THR A 394 -13.45 6.09 5.92
N ALA A 395 -12.21 6.53 6.04
CA ALA A 395 -11.81 7.87 5.62
C ALA A 395 -12.03 8.07 4.11
N ILE A 396 -11.57 7.14 3.27
CA ILE A 396 -11.74 7.19 1.81
C ILE A 396 -13.23 7.14 1.44
N ALA A 397 -14.01 6.30 2.10
CA ALA A 397 -15.44 6.20 1.83
C ALA A 397 -16.22 7.49 2.17
N LEU A 398 -15.80 8.23 3.20
CA LEU A 398 -16.47 9.45 3.68
C LEU A 398 -15.88 10.74 3.09
N MET A 399 -14.71 10.70 2.47
CA MET A 399 -14.05 11.88 1.92
C MET A 399 -14.85 12.43 0.73
N PRO A 400 -15.23 13.73 0.73
CA PRO A 400 -16.05 14.32 -0.34
C PRO A 400 -15.35 14.38 -1.70
N SER A 401 -14.02 14.49 -1.70
CA SER A 401 -13.19 14.50 -2.90
C SER A 401 -12.06 13.50 -2.68
N THR A 402 -12.11 12.39 -3.42
CA THR A 402 -11.14 11.31 -3.30
C THR A 402 -11.00 10.57 -4.62
N ARG A 403 -9.89 9.86 -4.77
CA ARG A 403 -9.56 9.07 -5.94
C ARG A 403 -9.79 7.59 -5.65
N PHE A 404 -10.32 6.88 -6.63
CA PHE A 404 -10.54 5.44 -6.56
C PHE A 404 -9.27 4.67 -6.22
N GLY A 405 -8.13 5.11 -6.78
CA GLY A 405 -6.81 4.50 -6.54
C GLY A 405 -6.43 4.37 -5.06
N TYR A 406 -6.91 5.26 -4.19
CA TYR A 406 -6.60 5.20 -2.75
C TYR A 406 -7.12 3.94 -2.05
N LEU A 407 -8.05 3.19 -2.65
CA LEU A 407 -8.47 1.88 -2.13
C LEU A 407 -7.32 0.85 -2.08
N LEU A 408 -6.21 1.06 -2.78
CA LEU A 408 -5.03 0.20 -2.67
C LEU A 408 -4.51 0.10 -1.22
N TYR A 409 -4.58 1.18 -0.45
CA TYR A 409 -4.10 1.22 0.94
C TYR A 409 -4.90 0.29 1.85
N PRO A 410 -6.23 0.47 2.04
CA PRO A 410 -6.99 -0.41 2.91
C PRO A 410 -6.96 -1.87 2.44
N LEU A 411 -7.02 -2.13 1.13
CA LEU A 411 -6.96 -3.50 0.59
C LEU A 411 -5.65 -4.19 0.96
N ALA A 412 -4.52 -3.54 0.70
CA ALA A 412 -3.21 -4.11 1.00
C ALA A 412 -2.98 -4.24 2.51
N LEU A 413 -3.34 -3.24 3.33
CA LEU A 413 -3.19 -3.30 4.79
C LEU A 413 -4.00 -4.45 5.40
N LEU A 414 -5.25 -4.64 4.96
CA LEU A 414 -6.12 -5.72 5.43
C LEU A 414 -5.64 -7.09 4.96
N ALA A 415 -5.16 -7.22 3.71
CA ALA A 415 -4.57 -8.45 3.20
C ALA A 415 -3.23 -8.79 3.87
N TRP A 416 -2.48 -7.78 4.33
CA TRP A 416 -1.21 -7.97 5.03
C TRP A 416 -1.40 -8.36 6.49
N ALA A 417 -2.48 -7.94 7.15
CA ALA A 417 -2.70 -8.17 8.58
C ALA A 417 -2.58 -9.65 9.04
N PRO A 418 -3.12 -10.65 8.31
CA PRO A 418 -2.95 -12.07 8.65
C PRO A 418 -1.49 -12.55 8.60
N THR A 419 -0.61 -11.91 7.82
CA THR A 419 0.82 -12.26 7.79
C THR A 419 1.56 -11.82 9.06
N LEU A 420 0.96 -10.88 9.82
CA LEU A 420 1.53 -10.29 11.02
C LEU A 420 1.07 -10.99 12.30
N THR A 421 0.12 -11.93 12.22
CA THR A 421 -0.31 -12.70 13.38
C THR A 421 0.76 -13.72 13.74
N THR A 422 1.44 -13.50 14.86
CA THR A 422 2.27 -14.53 15.48
C THR A 422 1.36 -15.51 16.22
N ASP A 423 1.25 -16.74 15.73
CA ASP A 423 0.77 -17.86 16.55
C ASP A 423 1.80 -18.11 17.67
N ARG A 424 1.75 -17.30 18.72
CA ARG A 424 2.28 -17.72 20.02
C ARG A 424 1.09 -18.25 20.80
N PRO A 425 1.04 -19.55 21.13
CA PRO A 425 0.16 -20.03 22.17
C PRO A 425 0.44 -19.21 23.42
N ALA A 426 -0.56 -18.48 23.90
CA ALA A 426 -0.49 -17.92 25.25
C ALA A 426 -0.48 -19.10 26.22
N GLY A 427 0.65 -19.33 26.89
CA GLY A 427 0.74 -20.23 28.04
C GLY A 427 0.96 -21.71 27.71
N SER A 428 2.14 -22.07 27.23
CA SER A 428 2.75 -23.34 27.67
C SER A 428 3.84 -22.99 28.66
N PHE A 429 3.47 -22.93 29.94
CA PHE A 429 4.46 -22.96 31.01
C PHE A 429 5.31 -24.23 30.82
N PRO A 430 6.64 -24.18 30.93
CA PRO A 430 7.45 -25.39 30.99
C PRO A 430 6.96 -26.18 32.20
N GLN A 431 6.33 -27.32 31.97
CA GLN A 431 6.07 -28.28 33.02
C GLN A 431 7.45 -28.69 33.55
N PRO A 432 7.77 -28.46 34.84
CA PRO A 432 9.03 -28.91 35.38
C PRO A 432 9.09 -30.42 35.18
N ALA A 433 10.20 -30.90 34.62
CA ALA A 433 10.44 -32.31 34.39
C ALA A 433 10.21 -33.07 35.70
N GLY A 434 9.07 -33.77 35.78
CA GLY A 434 8.80 -34.70 36.85
C GLY A 434 9.89 -35.75 36.83
N THR A 435 10.70 -35.77 37.88
CA THR A 435 11.74 -36.76 38.14
C THR A 435 11.18 -38.16 37.91
N ALA A 436 11.60 -38.78 36.81
CA ALA A 436 11.41 -40.19 36.57
C ALA A 436 12.07 -40.96 37.72
N ARG A 437 11.24 -41.54 38.61
CA ARG A 437 11.65 -42.52 39.60
C ARG A 437 12.23 -43.70 38.81
N ARG A 438 13.55 -43.89 38.89
CA ARG A 438 14.21 -45.10 38.39
C ARG A 438 13.62 -46.28 39.16
N GLN A 439 13.10 -47.26 38.41
CA GLN A 439 12.88 -48.61 38.91
C GLN A 439 14.23 -49.14 39.40
N GLY A 440 14.32 -49.33 40.72
CA GLY A 440 15.40 -50.04 41.39
C GLY A 440 15.09 -51.53 41.40
N VAL A 441 16.11 -52.29 41.04
CA VAL A 441 16.15 -53.73 40.85
C VAL A 441 15.94 -54.49 42.16
N ASP A 442 15.32 -55.65 42.00
CA ASP A 442 15.04 -56.73 42.95
C ASP A 442 16.31 -57.29 43.63
N LEU A 443 16.28 -57.44 44.95
CA LEU A 443 17.24 -58.22 45.74
C LEU A 443 16.52 -58.92 46.89
N ARG A 444 16.32 -60.24 46.70
CA ARG A 444 16.24 -61.35 47.67
C ARG A 444 15.88 -61.01 49.14
N THR A 445 14.73 -61.53 49.57
CA THR A 445 14.60 -62.54 50.66
C THR A 445 13.27 -63.24 50.55
#